data_AF-A0A838TBI5-F1
#
_entry.id   AF-A0A838TBI5-F1
#
_cell.length_a   1.000
_cell.length_b   1.000
_cell.length_c   1.000
_cell.angle_alpha   90.00
_cell.angle_beta   90.00
_cell.angle_gamma   90.00
#
_symmetry.space_group_name_H-M   'P 1'
#
loop_
_entity.id
_entity.type
_entity.pdbx_description
1 polymer ?
#
loop_
_entity_poly.entity_id
_entity_poly.type
_entity_poly.pdbx_seq_one_letter_code
_entity_poly.pdbx_strand_id
1 'polypeptide(L)'
;MADPVIELHGPDGAVQSNDNWRATQANEITATGLAPTFDAEAALIATVAPGAYTAVLSRKNSSSGIGLIEVYDLDSEVSTELASVAPAVSSEPSPT
;
A
#
# COMPACT_ATOMS: atom_id res chain seq x y z
N MET A 1 -16.78 5.73 6.43
CA MET A 1 -15.42 5.20 6.68
C MET A 1 -14.61 5.38 5.41
N ALA A 2 -13.29 5.50 5.53
CA ALA A 2 -12.40 5.46 4.37
C ALA A 2 -12.48 4.07 3.71
N ASP A 3 -12.32 4.02 2.39
CA ASP A 3 -12.37 2.81 1.57
C ASP A 3 -11.11 2.83 0.68
N PRO A 4 -9.94 2.51 1.26
CA PRO A 4 -8.65 2.60 0.59
C PRO A 4 -8.51 1.47 -0.44
N VAL A 5 -7.80 1.78 -1.52
CA VAL A 5 -7.36 0.79 -2.50
C VAL A 5 -5.85 0.89 -2.61
N ILE A 6 -5.15 -0.23 -2.44
CA ILE A 6 -3.72 -0.31 -2.70
C ILE A 6 -3.47 -1.00 -4.04
N GLU A 7 -2.50 -0.49 -4.77
CA GLU A 7 -1.97 -1.11 -5.99
C GLU A 7 -0.46 -1.24 -5.87
N LEU A 8 0.07 -2.40 -6.27
CA LEU A 8 1.49 -2.66 -6.39
C LEU A 8 1.84 -2.78 -7.87
N HIS A 9 2.70 -1.87 -8.35
CA HIS A 9 3.13 -1.79 -9.74
C HIS A 9 4.56 -2.35 -9.85
N GLY A 10 4.73 -3.36 -10.69
CA GLY A 10 6.02 -4.00 -10.99
C GLY A 10 6.74 -3.44 -12.21
N PRO A 11 8.02 -3.80 -12.39
CA PRO A 11 8.87 -3.29 -13.48
C PRO A 11 8.44 -3.77 -14.88
N ASP A 12 7.67 -4.85 -14.95
CA ASP A 12 7.08 -5.42 -16.16
C ASP A 12 5.69 -4.85 -16.48
N GLY A 13 5.20 -3.90 -15.67
CA GLY A 13 3.84 -3.37 -15.76
C GLY A 13 2.79 -4.26 -15.12
N ALA A 14 3.18 -5.31 -14.38
CA ALA A 14 2.24 -6.07 -13.58
C ALA A 14 1.63 -5.20 -12.48
N VAL A 15 0.32 -5.35 -12.27
CA VAL A 15 -0.43 -4.65 -11.22
C VAL A 15 -1.16 -5.68 -10.36
N GLN A 16 -0.91 -5.62 -9.07
CA GLN A 16 -1.70 -6.33 -8.06
C GLN A 16 -2.46 -5.31 -7.23
N SER A 17 -3.72 -5.57 -6.89
CA SER A 17 -4.53 -4.61 -6.14
C SER A 17 -5.38 -5.29 -5.06
N ASN A 18 -5.67 -4.53 -4.01
CA ASN A 18 -6.64 -4.94 -3.01
C ASN A 18 -7.36 -3.72 -2.40
N ASP A 19 -8.66 -3.87 -2.16
CA ASP A 19 -9.52 -2.90 -1.48
C ASP A 19 -10.24 -3.50 -0.25
N ASN A 20 -10.14 -4.81 -0.03
CA ASN A 20 -10.73 -5.53 1.10
C ASN A 20 -9.83 -6.71 1.48
N TRP A 21 -9.03 -6.57 2.53
CA TRP A 21 -8.01 -7.55 2.89
C TRP A 21 -8.55 -8.97 3.14
N ARG A 22 -9.80 -9.09 3.60
CA ARG A 22 -10.45 -10.39 3.83
C ARG A 22 -10.92 -11.10 2.57
N ALA A 23 -11.01 -10.42 1.43
CA ALA A 23 -11.61 -10.98 0.22
C ALA A 23 -10.76 -12.08 -0.42
N THR A 24 -9.42 -11.98 -0.29
CA THR A 24 -8.48 -12.85 -1.01
C THR A 24 -7.46 -13.52 -0.09
N GLN A 25 -6.84 -12.77 0.82
CA GLN A 25 -5.66 -13.22 1.59
C GLN A 25 -5.87 -13.22 3.10
N ALA A 26 -7.12 -13.41 3.55
CA ALA A 26 -7.49 -13.27 4.96
C ALA A 26 -6.61 -14.10 5.92
N ASN A 27 -6.35 -15.37 5.59
CA ASN A 27 -5.60 -16.27 6.46
C ASN A 27 -4.11 -15.89 6.52
N GLU A 28 -3.50 -15.58 5.37
CA GLU A 28 -2.09 -15.17 5.28
C GLU A 28 -1.85 -13.86 6.02
N ILE A 29 -2.71 -12.86 5.80
CA ILE A 29 -2.65 -11.55 6.46
C ILE A 29 -2.92 -11.67 7.96
N THR A 30 -3.80 -12.57 8.38
CA THR A 30 -4.01 -12.84 9.82
C THR A 30 -2.76 -13.47 10.45
N ALA A 31 -2.08 -14.37 9.74
CA ALA A 31 -0.90 -15.07 10.24
C ALA A 31 0.30 -14.13 10.46
N THR A 32 0.37 -12.98 9.79
CA THR A 32 1.44 -11.98 10.03
C THR A 32 1.28 -11.21 11.34
N GLY A 33 0.07 -11.21 11.94
CA GLY A 33 -0.26 -10.35 13.07
C GLY A 33 -0.42 -8.87 12.71
N LEU A 34 -0.39 -8.52 11.43
CA LEU A 34 -0.54 -7.15 10.89
C LEU A 34 -1.91 -6.94 10.23
N ALA A 35 -2.89 -7.80 10.51
CA ALA A 35 -4.20 -7.71 9.89
C ALA A 35 -4.90 -6.37 10.23
N PRO A 36 -5.48 -5.68 9.24
CA PRO A 36 -6.29 -4.49 9.49
C PRO A 36 -7.50 -4.81 10.38
N THR A 37 -8.03 -3.78 11.06
CA THR A 37 -9.11 -3.96 12.02
C THR A 37 -10.47 -4.02 11.34
N PHE A 38 -10.64 -3.30 10.23
CA PHE A 38 -11.89 -3.25 9.49
C PHE A 38 -11.80 -4.03 8.19
N ASP A 39 -12.88 -4.70 7.82
CA ASP A 39 -12.91 -5.56 6.62
C ASP A 39 -12.75 -4.77 5.31
N ALA A 40 -13.17 -3.50 5.33
CA ALA A 40 -13.06 -2.56 4.20
C ALA A 40 -11.70 -1.85 4.11
N GLU A 41 -10.69 -2.32 4.85
CA GLU A 41 -9.32 -1.84 4.70
C GLU A 41 -8.54 -2.70 3.69
N ALA A 42 -7.53 -2.09 3.08
CA ALA A 42 -6.69 -2.73 2.08
C ALA A 42 -5.40 -3.28 2.72
N ALA A 43 -5.07 -4.53 2.41
CA ALA A 43 -3.77 -5.13 2.68
C ALA A 43 -3.46 -6.18 1.60
N LEU A 44 -2.20 -6.31 1.21
CA LEU A 44 -1.74 -7.16 0.12
C LEU A 44 -0.43 -7.82 0.56
N ILE A 45 -0.36 -9.14 0.45
CA ILE A 45 0.89 -9.88 0.55
C ILE A 45 1.30 -10.31 -0.85
N ALA A 46 2.51 -9.97 -1.27
CA ALA A 46 3.02 -10.32 -2.59
C ALA A 46 4.44 -10.86 -2.49
N THR A 47 4.69 -11.98 -3.16
CA THR A 47 6.05 -12.44 -3.47
C THR A 47 6.44 -11.83 -4.81
N VAL A 48 7.47 -11.01 -4.80
CA VAL A 48 7.93 -10.27 -5.98
C VAL A 48 9.32 -10.75 -6.43
N ALA A 49 9.57 -10.70 -7.74
CA ALA A 49 10.91 -10.91 -8.24
C ALA A 49 11.80 -9.69 -7.91
N PRO A 50 13.14 -9.81 -7.91
CA PRO A 50 14.02 -8.66 -7.71
C PRO A 50 13.74 -7.56 -8.75
N GLY A 51 13.50 -6.33 -8.27
CA GLY A 51 13.18 -5.19 -9.12
C GLY A 51 12.67 -4.00 -8.33
N ALA A 52 12.44 -2.88 -9.03
CA ALA A 52 11.82 -1.70 -8.44
C ALA A 52 10.30 -1.81 -8.53
N TYR A 53 9.61 -1.56 -7.41
CA TYR A 53 8.16 -1.59 -7.30
C TYR A 53 7.65 -0.26 -6.77
N THR A 54 6.43 0.11 -7.16
CA THR A 54 5.73 1.29 -6.64
C THR A 54 4.42 0.87 -5.99
N ALA A 55 4.23 1.26 -4.73
CA ALA A 55 2.94 1.13 -4.05
C ALA A 55 2.15 2.43 -4.23
N VAL A 56 0.90 2.31 -4.69
CA VAL A 56 -0.01 3.44 -4.89
C VAL A 56 -1.21 3.26 -3.98
N LEU A 57 -1.53 4.30 -3.21
CA LEU A 57 -2.74 4.37 -2.40
C LEU A 57 -3.74 5.30 -3.06
N SER A 58 -4.94 4.78 -3.27
CA SER A 58 -6.07 5.54 -3.75
C SER A 58 -7.30 5.23 -2.90
N ARG A 59 -8.45 5.75 -3.30
CA ARG A 59 -9.73 5.59 -2.61
C ARG A 59 -10.79 5.17 -3.62
N LYS A 60 -11.64 4.23 -3.24
CA LYS A 60 -12.72 3.74 -4.09
C LYS A 60 -13.88 4.74 -4.24
N ASN A 61 -14.04 5.61 -3.24
CA ASN A 61 -15.13 6.58 -3.18
C ASN A 61 -14.60 8.03 -3.08
N SER A 62 -15.49 9.02 -3.12
CA SER A 62 -15.14 10.44 -3.05
C SER A 62 -14.75 10.92 -1.63
N SER A 63 -14.40 10.02 -0.70
CA SER A 63 -14.13 10.39 0.70
C SER A 63 -12.77 11.06 0.89
N SER A 64 -12.74 12.25 1.48
CA SER A 64 -11.49 12.95 1.81
C SER A 64 -10.84 12.39 3.08
N GLY A 65 -9.52 12.36 3.11
CA GLY A 65 -8.74 11.87 4.24
C GLY A 65 -7.25 11.78 3.94
N ILE A 66 -6.47 11.50 4.98
CA ILE A 66 -5.06 11.16 4.86
C ILE A 66 -4.97 9.65 4.80
N GLY A 67 -4.19 9.13 3.86
CA GLY A 67 -3.88 7.72 3.73
C GLY A 67 -2.41 7.46 4.05
N LEU A 68 -2.11 6.32 4.66
CA LEU A 68 -0.76 5.85 4.95
C LEU A 68 -0.57 4.48 4.29
N ILE A 69 0.57 4.28 3.64
CA ILE A 69 1.03 2.95 3.22
C ILE A 69 2.17 2.56 4.15
N GLU A 70 2.10 1.36 4.69
CA GLU A 70 3.21 0.72 5.39
C GLU A 70 3.64 -0.51 4.56
N VAL A 71 4.96 -0.69 4.42
CA VAL A 71 5.54 -1.81 3.69
C VAL A 71 6.42 -2.59 4.67
N TYR A 72 6.21 -3.90 4.73
CA TYR A 72 6.92 -4.80 5.61
C TYR A 72 7.61 -5.87 4.78
N ASP A 73 8.87 -6.15 5.10
CA ASP A 73 9.53 -7.35 4.61
C ASP A 73 9.12 -8.53 5.50
N LEU A 74 8.45 -9.51 4.90
CA LEU A 74 8.00 -10.73 5.57
C LEU A 74 9.00 -11.89 5.39
N ASP A 75 10.02 -11.71 4.54
CA ASP A 75 11.11 -12.67 4.37
C ASP A 75 12.28 -12.26 5.26
N SER A 76 12.64 -13.13 6.21
CA SER A 76 13.77 -12.87 7.11
C SER A 76 15.13 -13.27 6.51
N GLU A 77 15.16 -13.96 5.38
CA GLU A 77 16.35 -14.55 4.77
C GLU A 77 16.95 -13.68 3.66
N VAL A 78 16.15 -12.82 3.04
CA VAL A 78 16.57 -11.92 1.96
C VAL A 78 16.41 -10.47 2.41
N SER A 79 17.45 -9.65 2.29
CA SER A 79 17.39 -8.24 2.67
C SER A 79 16.69 -7.42 1.59
N THR A 80 15.56 -6.80 1.91
CA THR A 80 14.91 -5.79 1.06
C THR A 80 15.31 -4.37 1.48
N GLU A 81 15.58 -3.48 0.51
CA GLU A 81 15.74 -2.04 0.77
C GLU A 81 14.42 -1.32 0.52
N LEU A 82 13.87 -0.68 1.57
CA LEU A 82 12.64 0.12 1.48
C LEU A 82 12.99 1.60 1.48
N ALA A 83 12.58 2.32 0.43
CA ALA A 83 12.75 3.76 0.33
C ALA A 83 11.38 4.45 0.41
N SER A 84 11.28 5.51 1.22
CA SER A 84 10.10 6.39 1.24
C SER A 84 10.35 7.65 0.41
N VAL A 85 9.35 8.08 -0.35
CA VAL A 85 9.38 9.35 -1.10
C VAL A 85 8.30 10.27 -0.52
N ALA A 86 8.70 11.37 0.10
CA ALA A 86 7.78 12.39 0.58
C ALA A 86 7.41 13.34 -0.58
N PRO A 87 6.11 13.67 -0.78
CA PRO A 87 5.75 14.72 -1.73
C PRO A 87 6.31 16.07 -1.24
N ALA A 88 7.01 16.79 -2.11
CA ALA A 88 7.46 18.15 -1.82
C ALA A 88 6.23 19.04 -1.62
N VAL A 89 6.10 19.68 -0.46
CA VAL A 89 5.09 20.72 -0.26
C VAL A 89 5.51 21.95 -1.06
N SER A 90 4.79 22.24 -2.15
CA SER A 90 4.97 23.49 -2.89
C SER A 90 4.40 24.62 -2.03
N SER A 91 5.26 25.40 -1.39
CA SER A 91 4.83 26.63 -0.73
C SER A 91 4.35 27.63 -1.78
N GLU A 92 3.05 27.93 -1.82
CA GLU A 92 2.51 29.01 -2.66
C GLU A 92 3.07 30.38 -2.23
N PRO A 93 3.49 31.26 -3.15
CA PRO A 93 3.85 32.64 -2.81
C PRO A 93 2.61 33.44 -2.41
N SER A 94 2.70 34.21 -1.31
CA SER A 94 1.61 35.10 -0.86
C SER A 94 1.30 36.17 -1.92
N PRO A 95 0.01 36.39 -2.28
CA PRO A 95 -0.36 37.48 -3.19
C PRO A 95 -0.18 38.85 -2.51
N THR A 96 0.35 39.81 -3.27
CA THR A 96 0.55 41.22 -2.87
C THR A 96 -0.72 42.04 -3.08
#